data_AF-A0A4D6HSR7-F1
#
_entry.id   AF-A0A4D6HSR7-F1
#
_cell.length_a   1.000
_cell.length_b   1.000
_cell.length_c   1.000
_cell.angle_alpha   90.00
_cell.angle_beta   90.00
_cell.angle_gamma   90.00
#
_symmetry.space_group_name_H-M   'P 1'
#
loop_
_entity.id
_entity.type
_entity.pdbx_description
1 polymer ?
#
loop_
_entity_poly.entity_id
_entity_poly.type
_entity_poly.pdbx_seq_one_letter_code
_entity_poly.pdbx_strand_id
1 'polypeptide(L)'
;MSNKLESETDVEAIPEALTERAQWICWREETRNGDTTKVPVNPKTGDFASSTDDRTWSDLETALEYASTGRADGIGFVFTRTDPLVGIDLDKCRDPETGRPDPEAKRIVQQLESYTEVSPSGTGYHVIIHGDFPGGRNRRGGVEMYDQSRFFTVTADHVDGTPTSINERQDALEAVHEEFVAEDDTDDGIDATTGGRRDDSGQNQTLGLEDEELLEKARSAGNGEKFDRLWRGNTSGYDSQSEADMALCCLLAFWTGGNQLQMDRLFRQSGLIRGKWDDVHHADGSTYGEKTLERAIATTDDFYEPTTSTVETSVDAADTDTGTASTLESGIVEQGSEGVDRVYLEEKNDLLETRIDELEQTIADQRDQIEQLTTERQQLRSIVEQQEDDLEDTTEPSSEKDEETSSLRTRMQRLWRRS
;
A
#
# COMPACT_ATOMS: atom_id res chain seq x y z
N MET A 1 33.11 4.79 21.85
CA MET A 1 32.34 5.48 22.89
C MET A 1 31.50 6.50 22.15
N SER A 2 30.29 6.11 21.77
CA SER A 2 29.42 6.95 20.94
C SER A 2 28.78 8.00 21.83
N ASN A 3 29.08 9.27 21.55
CA ASN A 3 28.35 10.42 22.07
C ASN A 3 26.93 10.38 21.47
N LYS A 4 26.01 9.64 22.10
CA LYS A 4 24.59 9.96 21.99
C LYS A 4 24.43 11.17 22.92
N LEU A 5 24.66 12.38 22.39
CA LEU A 5 24.28 13.59 23.13
C LEU A 5 22.80 13.40 23.46
N GLU A 6 22.46 13.57 24.73
CA GLU A 6 21.09 13.66 25.23
C GLU A 6 20.44 14.86 24.53
N SER A 7 19.89 14.63 23.34
CA SER A 7 19.06 15.57 22.62
C SER A 7 17.70 15.56 23.32
N GLU A 8 17.57 16.34 24.39
CA GLU A 8 16.26 16.78 24.84
C GLU A 8 15.59 17.52 23.67
N THR A 9 14.43 17.04 23.24
CA THR A 9 13.62 17.69 22.20
C THR A 9 13.32 19.12 22.64
N ASP A 10 13.75 20.11 21.86
CA ASP A 10 13.43 21.51 22.11
C ASP A 10 11.97 21.78 21.73
N VAL A 11 11.09 21.66 22.71
CA VAL A 11 9.63 21.81 22.51
C VAL A 11 9.26 23.20 21.98
N GLU A 12 10.04 24.24 22.31
CA GLU A 12 9.79 25.61 21.83
C GLU A 12 10.06 25.76 20.33
N ALA A 13 10.85 24.84 19.75
CA ALA A 13 11.13 24.80 18.32
C ALA A 13 10.06 24.03 17.52
N ILE A 14 9.07 23.41 18.17
CA ILE A 14 7.96 22.75 17.48
C ILE A 14 6.90 23.81 17.10
N PRO A 15 6.49 23.91 15.82
CA PRO A 15 5.48 24.88 15.41
C PRO A 15 4.14 24.68 16.12
N GLU A 16 3.49 25.79 16.50
CA GLU A 16 2.17 25.80 17.14
C GLU A 16 1.12 25.02 16.33
N ALA A 17 1.20 25.10 15.00
CA ALA A 17 0.34 24.34 14.09
C ALA A 17 0.44 22.81 14.29
N LEU A 18 1.52 22.26 14.85
CA LEU A 18 1.58 20.84 15.22
C LEU A 18 1.14 20.60 16.66
N THR A 19 1.52 21.49 17.58
CA THR A 19 1.28 21.29 19.02
C THR A 19 -0.21 21.37 19.39
N GLU A 20 -1.01 22.13 18.65
CA GLU A 20 -2.46 22.26 18.86
C GLU A 20 -3.27 21.00 18.50
N ARG A 21 -2.67 20.02 17.82
CA ARG A 21 -3.34 18.83 17.29
C ARG A 21 -3.09 17.60 18.17
N ALA A 22 -4.13 16.82 18.43
CA ALA A 22 -4.03 15.55 19.16
C ALA A 22 -3.65 14.37 18.24
N GLN A 23 -2.55 14.53 17.49
CA GLN A 23 -2.07 13.58 16.46
C GLN A 23 -0.66 13.07 16.76
N TRP A 24 -0.26 13.14 18.03
CA TRP A 24 1.08 12.75 18.47
C TRP A 24 1.14 11.28 18.84
N ILE A 25 2.23 10.65 18.44
CA ILE A 25 2.63 9.30 18.80
C ILE A 25 4.08 9.29 19.26
N CYS A 26 4.54 8.16 19.79
CA CYS A 26 5.95 7.89 19.97
C CYS A 26 6.44 6.92 18.89
N TRP A 27 7.74 6.70 18.79
CA TRP A 27 8.30 5.63 17.95
C TRP A 27 9.53 5.02 18.61
N ARG A 28 9.87 3.80 18.19
CA ARG A 28 11.10 3.11 18.59
C ARG A 28 11.75 2.43 17.39
N GLU A 29 13.07 2.31 17.42
CA GLU A 29 13.80 1.53 16.42
C GLU A 29 13.69 0.05 16.73
N GLU A 30 13.27 -0.74 15.74
CA GLU A 30 13.33 -2.19 15.78
C GLU A 30 14.08 -2.71 14.56
N THR A 31 14.96 -3.69 14.76
CA THR A 31 15.59 -4.39 13.64
C THR A 31 14.68 -5.54 13.20
N ARG A 32 14.17 -5.49 11.97
CA ARG A 32 13.40 -6.56 11.34
C ARG A 32 14.14 -7.05 10.10
N ASN A 33 14.46 -8.35 10.04
CA ASN A 33 15.17 -8.97 8.91
C ASN A 33 16.52 -8.32 8.53
N GLY A 34 17.18 -7.63 9.47
CA GLY A 34 18.44 -6.92 9.22
C GLY A 34 18.28 -5.45 8.86
N ASP A 35 17.04 -4.99 8.62
CA ASP A 35 16.72 -3.59 8.37
C ASP A 35 16.19 -2.92 9.64
N THR A 36 16.65 -1.69 9.91
CA THR A 36 16.11 -0.89 11.02
C THR A 36 14.83 -0.20 10.57
N THR A 37 13.74 -0.47 11.26
CA THR A 37 12.43 0.16 11.04
C THR A 37 12.02 0.96 12.26
N LYS A 38 11.27 2.05 12.04
CA LYS A 38 10.73 2.89 13.10
C LYS A 38 9.30 2.47 13.35
N VAL A 39 9.06 1.84 14.49
CA VAL A 39 7.74 1.29 14.86
C VAL A 39 6.98 2.35 15.66
N PRO A 40 5.77 2.74 15.25
CA PRO A 40 4.94 3.70 15.96
C PRO A 40 4.40 3.10 17.27
N VAL A 41 4.38 3.91 18.33
CA VAL A 41 4.03 3.55 19.70
C VAL A 41 2.97 4.51 20.22
N ASN A 42 1.90 3.96 20.79
CA ASN A 42 0.84 4.72 21.44
C ASN A 42 1.37 5.29 22.77
N PRO A 43 1.44 6.62 22.94
CA PRO A 43 1.97 7.22 24.16
C PRO A 43 1.20 6.88 25.44
N LYS A 44 -0.10 6.57 25.32
CA LYS A 44 -0.98 6.30 26.48
C LYS A 44 -0.78 4.88 27.03
N THR A 45 -0.46 3.92 26.17
CA THR A 45 -0.42 2.50 26.54
C THR A 45 0.96 1.87 26.38
N GLY A 46 1.77 2.39 25.47
CA GLY A 46 3.05 1.82 25.05
C GLY A 46 2.94 0.68 24.02
N ASP A 47 1.72 0.40 23.55
CA ASP A 47 1.47 -0.57 22.48
C ASP A 47 1.69 0.07 21.09
N PHE A 48 1.43 -0.67 20.02
CA PHE A 48 1.48 -0.15 18.67
C PHE A 48 0.48 1.01 18.46
N ALA A 49 0.92 2.08 17.80
CA ALA A 49 0.03 3.12 17.28
C ALA A 49 -0.21 2.94 15.78
N SER A 50 -1.46 3.05 15.34
CA SER A 50 -1.81 3.02 13.92
C SER A 50 -1.65 4.42 13.33
N SER A 51 -1.19 4.55 12.09
CA SER A 51 -1.19 5.84 11.37
C SER A 51 -2.56 6.25 10.81
N THR A 52 -3.60 5.45 11.07
CA THR A 52 -4.97 5.69 10.57
C THR A 52 -6.06 5.57 11.64
N ASP A 53 -5.70 5.25 12.89
CA ASP A 53 -6.65 5.15 14.02
C ASP A 53 -6.35 6.21 15.08
N ASP A 54 -7.17 7.26 15.11
CA ASP A 54 -7.02 8.43 15.97
C ASP A 54 -7.05 8.12 17.47
N ARG A 55 -7.69 7.01 17.85
CA ARG A 55 -7.73 6.52 19.25
C ARG A 55 -6.35 6.12 19.76
N THR A 56 -5.43 5.83 18.86
CA THR A 56 -4.04 5.45 19.19
C THR A 56 -3.09 6.64 19.32
N TRP A 57 -3.58 7.86 19.05
CA TRP A 57 -2.80 9.10 19.14
C TRP A 57 -3.08 9.84 20.45
N SER A 58 -2.27 10.86 20.74
CA SER A 58 -2.41 11.73 21.92
C SER A 58 -2.04 13.18 21.61
N ASP A 59 -2.11 14.03 22.63
CA ASP A 59 -1.45 15.34 22.64
C ASP A 59 0.08 15.22 22.78
N LEU A 60 0.76 16.33 22.49
CA LEU A 60 2.23 16.44 22.56
C LEU A 60 2.78 16.18 23.96
N GLU A 61 2.10 16.69 25.00
CA GLU A 61 2.54 16.56 26.39
C GLU A 61 2.63 15.08 26.80
N THR A 62 1.60 14.29 26.49
CA THR A 62 1.59 12.85 26.75
C THR A 62 2.68 12.12 25.96
N ALA A 63 2.92 12.50 24.70
CA ALA A 63 3.97 11.91 23.88
C ALA A 63 5.37 12.19 24.44
N LEU A 64 5.63 13.42 24.89
CA LEU A 64 6.88 13.81 25.55
C LEU A 64 7.05 13.09 26.89
N GLU A 65 6.00 13.00 27.71
CA GLU A 65 6.04 12.28 28.97
C GLU A 65 6.41 10.81 28.75
N TYR A 66 5.76 10.13 27.80
CA TYR A 66 6.08 8.75 27.47
C TYR A 66 7.51 8.59 26.95
N ALA A 67 7.96 9.46 26.03
CA ALA A 67 9.32 9.44 25.50
C ALA A 67 10.38 9.61 26.61
N SER A 68 10.12 10.48 27.59
CA SER A 68 11.02 10.72 28.73
C SER A 68 11.25 9.49 29.61
N THR A 69 10.37 8.48 29.55
CA THR A 69 10.55 7.21 30.26
C THR A 69 11.69 6.34 29.69
N GLY A 70 12.21 6.68 28.51
CA GLY A 70 13.23 5.92 27.80
C GLY A 70 12.71 4.64 27.12
N ARG A 71 11.38 4.49 27.02
CA ARG A 71 10.71 3.35 26.33
C ARG A 71 10.41 3.61 24.85
N ALA A 72 10.65 4.83 24.39
CA ALA A 72 10.60 5.24 22.99
C ALA A 72 11.91 5.96 22.64
N ASP A 73 12.27 5.93 21.35
CA ASP A 73 13.44 6.62 20.82
C ASP A 73 13.13 8.06 20.41
N GLY A 74 11.85 8.40 20.23
CA GLY A 74 11.41 9.77 19.98
C GLY A 74 9.90 9.91 19.84
N ILE A 75 9.46 11.12 19.51
CA ILE A 75 8.07 11.47 19.20
C ILE A 75 7.84 11.51 17.69
N GLY A 76 6.58 11.39 17.28
CA GLY A 76 6.16 11.50 15.89
C GLY A 76 4.78 12.11 15.77
N PHE A 77 4.48 12.60 14.57
CA PHE A 77 3.26 13.30 14.24
C PHE A 77 2.58 12.61 13.05
N VAL A 78 1.28 12.32 13.17
CA VAL A 78 0.50 11.64 12.12
C VAL A 78 -0.20 12.65 11.24
N PHE A 79 0.01 12.56 9.92
CA PHE A 79 -0.70 13.39 8.94
C PHE A 79 -2.05 12.76 8.57
N THR A 80 -3.08 13.58 8.48
CA THR A 80 -4.42 13.15 8.05
C THR A 80 -4.93 13.98 6.88
N ARG A 81 -5.83 13.40 6.08
CA ARG A 81 -6.47 14.09 4.94
C ARG A 81 -7.22 15.36 5.32
N THR A 82 -7.61 15.50 6.59
CA THR A 82 -8.34 16.67 7.09
C THR A 82 -7.40 17.79 7.53
N ASP A 83 -6.11 17.50 7.66
CA ASP A 83 -5.11 18.52 7.95
C ASP A 83 -4.66 19.18 6.65
N PRO A 84 -4.53 20.52 6.62
CA PRO A 84 -3.93 21.21 5.49
C PRO A 84 -2.39 21.11 5.57
N LEU A 85 -1.83 19.94 5.91
CA LEU A 85 -0.40 19.76 6.18
C LEU A 85 0.19 18.71 5.24
N VAL A 86 1.34 19.04 4.65
CA VAL A 86 2.13 18.11 3.84
C VAL A 86 3.53 18.02 4.42
N GLY A 87 3.98 16.79 4.68
CA GLY A 87 5.35 16.48 5.07
C GLY A 87 6.19 16.06 3.86
N ILE A 88 7.36 16.66 3.71
CA ILE A 88 8.35 16.34 2.69
C ILE A 88 9.58 15.77 3.40
N ASP A 89 9.94 14.52 3.11
CA ASP A 89 11.12 13.85 3.65
C ASP A 89 12.24 13.82 2.61
N LEU A 90 13.42 14.30 3.01
CA LEU A 90 14.62 14.38 2.18
C LEU A 90 15.69 13.45 2.75
N ASP A 91 15.79 12.27 2.14
CA ASP A 91 16.60 11.16 2.60
C ASP A 91 18.07 11.27 2.16
N LYS A 92 19.00 11.00 3.09
CA LYS A 92 20.46 10.89 2.84
C LYS A 92 21.10 12.08 2.10
N CYS A 93 20.55 13.28 2.31
CA CYS A 93 20.96 14.50 1.61
C CYS A 93 21.72 15.51 2.50
N ARG A 94 22.11 15.09 3.71
CA ARG A 94 22.89 15.89 4.66
C ARG A 94 24.17 15.16 5.03
N ASP A 95 25.30 15.85 4.86
CA ASP A 95 26.59 15.34 5.29
C ASP A 95 26.64 15.25 6.84
N PRO A 96 26.85 14.06 7.43
CA PRO A 96 26.76 13.87 8.87
C PRO A 96 27.92 14.51 9.65
N GLU A 97 29.06 14.79 9.00
CA GLU A 97 30.23 15.38 9.67
C GLU A 97 30.16 16.92 9.69
N THR A 98 29.66 17.50 8.62
CA THR A 98 29.65 18.95 8.39
C THR A 98 28.28 19.59 8.54
N GLY A 99 27.23 18.77 8.55
CA GLY A 99 25.83 19.20 8.59
C GLY A 99 25.34 19.93 7.34
N ARG A 100 26.11 19.87 6.25
CA ARG A 100 25.80 20.60 5.02
C ARG A 100 24.77 19.82 4.18
N PRO A 101 23.74 20.50 3.64
CA PRO A 101 22.84 19.90 2.67
C PRO A 101 23.53 19.73 1.31
N ASP A 102 23.13 18.68 0.60
CA ASP A 102 23.41 18.53 -0.83
C ASP A 102 22.79 19.68 -1.64
N PRO A 103 23.32 20.00 -2.83
CA PRO A 103 22.82 21.12 -3.63
C PRO A 103 21.33 21.02 -3.97
N GLU A 104 20.83 19.81 -4.19
CA GLU A 104 19.42 19.53 -4.50
C GLU A 104 18.52 19.77 -3.29
N ALA A 105 18.82 19.13 -2.15
CA ALA A 105 18.08 19.34 -0.91
C ALA A 105 18.09 20.81 -0.48
N LYS A 106 19.21 21.51 -0.66
CA LYS A 106 19.30 22.94 -0.39
C LYS A 106 18.32 23.74 -1.26
N ARG A 107 18.17 23.42 -2.55
CA ARG A 107 17.21 24.10 -3.43
C ARG A 107 15.78 23.83 -3.00
N ILE A 108 15.44 22.57 -2.71
CA ILE A 108 14.11 22.17 -2.26
C ILE A 108 13.73 22.92 -0.98
N VAL A 109 14.58 22.88 0.06
CA VAL A 109 14.34 23.59 1.33
C VAL A 109 14.19 25.10 1.11
N GLN A 110 15.01 25.70 0.25
CA GLN A 110 14.93 27.14 -0.06
C GLN A 110 13.67 27.52 -0.84
N GLN A 111 13.19 26.64 -1.72
CA GLN A 111 11.99 26.86 -2.51
C GLN A 111 10.72 26.69 -1.68
N LEU A 112 10.69 25.66 -0.83
CA LEU A 112 9.58 25.44 0.09
C LEU A 112 9.52 26.52 1.18
N GLU A 113 10.66 27.03 1.67
CA GLU A 113 10.71 28.16 2.63
C GLU A 113 9.67 28.04 3.76
N SER A 114 9.76 26.93 4.49
CA SER A 114 8.86 26.58 5.60
C SER A 114 9.65 25.89 6.71
N TYR A 115 8.96 25.55 7.81
CA TYR A 115 9.54 24.79 8.91
C TYR A 115 10.32 23.58 8.41
N THR A 116 11.60 23.52 8.79
CA THR A 116 12.51 22.45 8.42
C THR A 116 13.29 22.00 9.65
N GLU A 117 13.35 20.68 9.87
CA GLU A 117 14.12 20.06 10.94
C GLU A 117 15.06 18.97 10.38
N VAL A 118 16.12 18.66 11.12
CA VAL A 118 17.02 17.54 10.81
C VAL A 118 16.34 16.23 11.20
N SER A 119 16.36 15.23 10.31
CA SER A 119 15.75 13.93 10.60
C SER A 119 16.51 13.17 11.70
N PRO A 120 15.90 12.18 12.39
CA PRO A 120 16.54 11.49 13.52
C PRO A 120 17.88 10.81 13.19
N SER A 121 18.10 10.41 11.93
CA SER A 121 19.37 9.82 11.52
C SER A 121 20.50 10.86 11.41
N GLY A 122 20.18 12.15 11.40
CA GLY A 122 21.12 13.25 11.18
C GLY A 122 21.57 13.41 9.72
N THR A 123 21.08 12.56 8.81
CA THR A 123 21.50 12.49 7.40
C THR A 123 20.47 13.03 6.42
N GLY A 124 19.32 13.50 6.89
CA GLY A 124 18.23 14.02 6.07
C GLY A 124 17.51 15.19 6.73
N TYR A 125 16.43 15.64 6.11
CA TYR A 125 15.59 16.74 6.59
C TYR A 125 14.12 16.39 6.45
N HIS A 126 13.29 16.90 7.37
CA HIS A 126 11.86 17.00 7.16
C HIS A 126 11.48 18.46 6.93
N VAL A 127 10.70 18.72 5.87
CA VAL A 127 10.06 20.02 5.65
C VAL A 127 8.57 19.84 5.81
N ILE A 128 7.92 20.70 6.58
CA ILE A 128 6.46 20.65 6.78
C ILE A 128 5.87 21.96 6.29
N ILE A 129 4.85 21.87 5.44
CA ILE A 129 4.17 23.02 4.84
C ILE A 129 2.66 22.94 5.02
N HIS A 130 2.00 24.10 4.84
CA HIS A 130 0.58 24.14 4.56
C HIS A 130 0.34 24.01 3.05
N GLY A 131 -0.53 23.07 2.66
CA GLY A 131 -0.89 22.81 1.27
C GLY A 131 -1.69 21.52 1.09
N ASP A 132 -2.04 21.24 -0.15
CA ASP A 132 -2.72 20.03 -0.62
C ASP A 132 -1.79 19.25 -1.55
N PHE A 133 -1.62 17.96 -1.31
CA PHE A 133 -0.77 17.13 -2.16
C PHE A 133 -1.33 17.07 -3.59
N PRO A 134 -0.53 17.36 -4.64
CA PRO A 134 -1.00 17.46 -6.02
C PRO A 134 -1.45 16.11 -6.62
N GLY A 135 -1.32 15.01 -5.88
CA GLY A 135 -1.64 13.67 -6.35
C GLY A 135 -0.52 13.08 -7.21
N GLY A 136 -0.74 11.86 -7.70
CA GLY A 136 0.26 11.14 -8.51
C GLY A 136 1.39 10.55 -7.67
N ARG A 137 2.58 10.48 -8.25
CA ARG A 137 3.76 9.87 -7.62
C ARG A 137 4.17 10.68 -6.39
N ASN A 138 4.43 10.00 -5.28
CA ASN A 138 4.75 10.64 -4.01
C ASN A 138 6.22 10.48 -3.57
N ARG A 139 7.02 9.74 -4.36
CA ARG A 139 8.44 9.50 -4.09
C ARG A 139 9.25 9.33 -5.36
N ARG A 140 10.41 9.99 -5.44
CA ARG A 140 11.44 9.72 -6.46
C ARG A 140 12.82 9.96 -5.83
N GLY A 141 13.72 8.99 -6.00
CA GLY A 141 15.04 9.05 -5.37
C GLY A 141 14.95 9.17 -3.85
N GLY A 142 15.60 10.22 -3.31
CA GLY A 142 15.60 10.57 -1.89
C GLY A 142 14.54 11.60 -1.49
N VAL A 143 13.60 11.96 -2.37
CA VAL A 143 12.53 12.91 -2.06
C VAL A 143 11.21 12.16 -1.92
N GLU A 144 10.54 12.33 -0.78
CA GLU A 144 9.22 11.75 -0.49
C GLU A 144 8.26 12.83 0.01
N MET A 145 6.99 12.74 -0.36
CA MET A 145 5.95 13.71 0.00
C MET A 145 4.70 12.97 0.50
N TYR A 146 4.14 13.40 1.63
CA TYR A 146 2.99 12.75 2.26
C TYR A 146 2.04 13.76 2.88
N ASP A 147 0.75 13.58 2.63
CA ASP A 147 -0.36 14.33 3.24
C ASP A 147 -1.22 13.47 4.20
N GLN A 148 -1.01 12.15 4.22
CA GLN A 148 -1.83 11.23 5.01
C GLN A 148 -1.17 9.87 5.25
N SER A 149 -1.78 9.08 6.14
CA SER A 149 -1.53 7.63 6.35
C SER A 149 -0.11 7.25 6.79
N ARG A 150 0.76 8.24 7.00
CA ARG A 150 2.12 8.10 7.52
C ARG A 150 2.29 9.04 8.70
N PHE A 151 3.23 8.68 9.57
CA PHE A 151 3.73 9.59 10.59
C PHE A 151 5.12 10.06 10.20
N PHE A 152 5.47 11.28 10.56
CA PHE A 152 6.86 11.72 10.57
C PHE A 152 7.38 11.63 11.99
N THR A 153 8.63 11.21 12.14
CA THR A 153 9.35 11.44 13.39
C THR A 153 9.62 12.92 13.53
N VAL A 154 9.41 13.48 14.71
CA VAL A 154 9.68 14.90 15.00
C VAL A 154 10.89 14.98 15.91
N THR A 155 11.90 15.75 15.49
CA THR A 155 13.13 15.95 16.27
C THR A 155 13.17 17.29 16.97
N ALA A 156 12.48 18.29 16.40
CA ALA A 156 12.61 19.69 16.77
C ALA A 156 14.04 20.27 16.63
N ASP A 157 14.94 19.55 15.93
CA ASP A 157 16.29 20.04 15.58
C ASP A 157 16.16 20.98 14.36
N HIS A 158 15.66 22.18 14.63
CA HIS A 158 15.35 23.19 13.61
C HIS A 158 16.59 23.58 12.79
N VAL A 159 16.42 23.68 11.48
CA VAL A 159 17.50 24.06 10.57
C VAL A 159 17.65 25.57 10.54
N ASP A 160 18.79 26.06 11.04
CA ASP A 160 19.19 27.46 11.02
C ASP A 160 18.98 28.11 9.64
N GLY A 161 18.30 29.26 9.64
CA GLY A 161 18.03 30.04 8.43
C GLY A 161 16.79 29.60 7.64
N THR A 162 16.06 28.59 8.11
CA THR A 162 14.71 28.28 7.63
C THR A 162 13.65 28.92 8.54
N PRO A 163 12.41 29.14 8.07
CA PRO A 163 11.33 29.63 8.92
C PRO A 163 11.07 28.71 10.12
N THR A 164 10.65 29.29 11.24
CA THR A 164 10.20 28.52 12.42
C THR A 164 8.70 28.20 12.37
N SER A 165 7.96 28.83 11.45
CA SER A 165 6.54 28.58 11.20
C SER A 165 6.33 27.64 10.00
N ILE A 166 5.24 26.88 10.04
CA ILE A 166 4.73 26.15 8.89
C ILE A 166 4.03 27.15 7.98
N ASN A 167 4.53 27.32 6.76
CA ASN A 167 4.06 28.31 5.81
C ASN A 167 3.21 27.66 4.71
N GLU A 168 2.23 28.41 4.19
CA GLU A 168 1.42 27.99 3.03
C GLU A 168 2.24 28.12 1.74
N ARG A 169 2.40 27.00 1.03
CA ARG A 169 3.40 26.84 -0.03
C ARG A 169 2.93 25.95 -1.18
N GLN A 170 1.65 26.06 -1.56
CA GLN A 170 1.05 25.24 -2.63
C GLN A 170 1.81 25.31 -3.96
N ASP A 171 2.03 26.52 -4.50
CA ASP A 171 2.75 26.70 -5.77
C ASP A 171 4.17 26.12 -5.73
N ALA A 172 4.85 26.25 -4.58
CA ALA A 172 6.19 25.73 -4.39
C ALA A 172 6.19 24.20 -4.26
N LEU A 173 5.20 23.62 -3.58
CA LEU A 173 4.99 22.18 -3.48
C LEU A 173 4.79 21.57 -4.87
N GLU A 174 3.92 22.15 -5.68
CA GLU A 174 3.64 21.69 -7.05
C GLU A 174 4.88 21.78 -7.92
N ALA A 175 5.63 22.87 -7.87
CA ALA A 175 6.86 23.03 -8.64
C ALA A 175 7.96 22.03 -8.22
N VAL A 176 8.14 21.81 -6.92
CA VAL A 176 9.09 20.81 -6.42
C VAL A 176 8.63 19.40 -6.78
N HIS A 177 7.32 19.13 -6.71
CA HIS A 177 6.74 17.86 -7.10
C HIS A 177 6.98 17.59 -8.58
N GLU A 178 6.72 18.55 -9.46
CA GLU A 178 6.96 18.43 -10.89
C GLU A 178 8.44 18.19 -11.21
N GLU A 179 9.36 18.99 -10.64
CA GLU A 179 10.78 18.92 -10.94
C GLU A 179 11.47 17.67 -10.38
N PHE A 180 11.14 17.29 -9.15
CA PHE A 180 11.90 16.27 -8.41
C PHE A 180 11.16 14.94 -8.27
N VAL A 181 9.83 14.90 -8.49
CA VAL A 181 9.00 13.72 -8.22
C VAL A 181 8.24 13.23 -9.45
N ALA A 182 7.63 14.12 -10.23
CA ALA A 182 6.95 13.79 -11.47
C ALA A 182 7.94 13.32 -12.55
N GLU A 183 7.45 12.63 -13.57
CA GLU A 183 8.27 12.12 -14.67
C GLU A 183 8.52 13.20 -15.72
N ASP A 184 9.74 13.27 -16.25
CA ASP A 184 10.01 13.88 -17.55
C ASP A 184 9.62 12.84 -18.62
N ASP A 185 8.60 13.12 -19.41
CA ASP A 185 8.23 12.38 -20.64
C ASP A 185 9.26 12.55 -21.79
N THR A 186 10.52 12.90 -21.48
CA THR A 186 11.53 13.22 -22.48
C THR A 186 12.85 12.51 -22.24
N ASP A 187 12.96 11.26 -22.70
CA ASP A 187 14.09 10.83 -23.54
C ASP A 187 13.75 9.47 -24.20
N ASP A 188 13.16 9.50 -25.38
CA ASP A 188 13.47 8.49 -26.39
C ASP A 188 13.90 9.23 -27.66
N GLY A 189 15.21 9.18 -27.89
CA GLY A 189 15.88 9.77 -29.03
C GLY A 189 15.30 9.28 -30.35
N ILE A 190 14.93 10.26 -31.17
CA ILE A 190 14.81 10.25 -32.63
C ILE A 190 15.52 9.06 -33.30
N ASP A 191 14.75 8.11 -33.83
CA ASP A 191 15.02 7.57 -35.16
C ASP A 191 13.71 7.50 -35.97
N ALA A 192 13.51 8.56 -36.75
CA ALA A 192 12.43 8.65 -37.71
C ALA A 192 12.84 7.92 -39.00
N THR A 193 12.35 6.69 -39.18
CA THR A 193 12.17 6.12 -40.52
C THR A 193 10.79 5.48 -40.70
N THR A 194 9.88 6.31 -41.20
CA THR A 194 8.78 6.04 -42.15
C THR A 194 8.25 4.59 -42.28
N GLY A 195 6.96 4.41 -41.96
CA GLY A 195 6.19 3.29 -42.52
C GLY A 195 4.74 3.16 -42.03
N GLY A 196 3.79 3.78 -42.76
CA GLY A 196 2.43 3.25 -42.92
C GLY A 196 1.40 3.57 -41.83
N ARG A 197 0.72 4.71 -41.98
CA ARG A 197 -0.63 4.92 -41.41
C ARG A 197 -1.56 3.80 -41.89
N ARG A 198 -2.06 2.99 -40.95
CA ARG A 198 -3.36 2.34 -41.06
C ARG A 198 -4.25 2.92 -39.98
N ASP A 199 -5.43 3.30 -40.43
CA ASP A 199 -6.50 3.92 -39.66
C ASP A 199 -7.11 2.87 -38.72
N ASP A 200 -6.78 2.97 -37.43
CA ASP A 200 -7.34 2.14 -36.34
C ASP A 200 -8.01 3.01 -35.26
N SER A 201 -8.45 4.21 -35.65
CA SER A 201 -9.00 5.20 -34.73
C SER A 201 -10.42 4.85 -34.26
N GLY A 202 -11.16 4.00 -34.99
CA GLY A 202 -12.56 3.66 -34.68
C GLY A 202 -12.75 2.51 -33.68
N GLN A 203 -11.84 1.53 -33.64
CA GLN A 203 -11.92 0.40 -32.70
C GLN A 203 -11.35 0.78 -31.32
N ASN A 204 -10.26 1.55 -31.28
CA ASN A 204 -9.62 1.97 -30.03
C ASN A 204 -10.45 3.00 -29.25
N GLN A 205 -11.26 3.84 -29.93
CA GLN A 205 -12.19 4.75 -29.26
C GLN A 205 -13.38 4.03 -28.64
N THR A 206 -13.91 2.99 -29.29
CA THR A 206 -15.03 2.20 -28.75
C THR A 206 -14.58 1.37 -27.54
N LEU A 207 -13.41 0.71 -27.64
CA LEU A 207 -12.81 -0.03 -26.54
C LEU A 207 -12.38 0.87 -25.37
N GLY A 208 -11.93 2.11 -25.64
CA GLY A 208 -11.59 3.10 -24.60
C GLY A 208 -12.81 3.64 -23.87
N LEU A 209 -13.95 3.82 -24.55
CA LEU A 209 -15.22 4.19 -23.92
C LEU A 209 -15.79 3.06 -23.05
N GLU A 210 -15.66 1.80 -23.51
CA GLU A 210 -16.04 0.62 -22.73
C GLU A 210 -15.13 0.41 -21.51
N ASP A 211 -13.83 0.65 -21.66
CA ASP A 211 -12.84 0.61 -20.57
C ASP A 211 -13.13 1.69 -19.51
N GLU A 212 -13.43 2.93 -19.92
CA GLU A 212 -13.71 4.02 -18.99
C GLU A 212 -15.01 3.76 -18.21
N GLU A 213 -16.06 3.28 -18.86
CA GLU A 213 -17.31 2.90 -18.19
C GLU A 213 -17.10 1.75 -17.20
N LEU A 214 -16.21 0.81 -17.55
CA LEU A 214 -15.83 -0.32 -16.70
C LEU A 214 -14.97 0.13 -15.51
N LEU A 215 -14.08 1.13 -15.69
CA LEU A 215 -13.33 1.76 -14.60
C LEU A 215 -14.23 2.56 -13.66
N GLU A 216 -15.22 3.28 -14.18
CA GLU A 216 -16.20 4.00 -13.36
C GLU A 216 -17.05 3.03 -12.54
N LYS A 217 -17.49 1.92 -13.14
CA LYS A 217 -18.16 0.82 -12.43
C LYS A 217 -17.25 0.19 -11.37
N ALA A 218 -15.99 -0.06 -11.70
CA ALA A 218 -15.02 -0.61 -10.75
C ALA A 218 -14.76 0.32 -9.55
N ARG A 219 -14.72 1.65 -9.76
CA ARG A 219 -14.55 2.66 -8.69
C ARG A 219 -15.82 2.85 -7.85
N SER A 220 -17.00 2.66 -8.43
CA SER A 220 -18.28 2.79 -7.73
C SER A 220 -18.73 1.52 -6.99
N ALA A 221 -18.07 0.38 -7.21
CA ALA A 221 -18.38 -0.88 -6.56
C ALA A 221 -18.01 -0.89 -5.07
N GLY A 222 -18.51 -1.88 -4.31
CA GLY A 222 -18.24 -2.00 -2.86
C GLY A 222 -16.75 -2.16 -2.49
N ASN A 223 -15.90 -2.56 -3.44
CA ASN A 223 -14.44 -2.60 -3.33
C ASN A 223 -13.74 -1.45 -4.08
N GLY A 224 -14.49 -0.43 -4.50
CA GLY A 224 -14.04 0.66 -5.36
C GLY A 224 -12.97 1.54 -4.75
N GLU A 225 -12.97 1.72 -3.42
CA GLU A 225 -11.90 2.43 -2.71
C GLU A 225 -10.57 1.67 -2.77
N LYS A 226 -10.62 0.33 -2.70
CA LYS A 226 -9.46 -0.54 -2.89
C LYS A 226 -8.98 -0.53 -4.35
N PHE A 227 -9.91 -0.55 -5.30
CA PHE A 227 -9.60 -0.43 -6.72
C PHE A 227 -8.96 0.92 -7.04
N ASP A 228 -9.56 2.03 -6.61
CA ASP A 228 -9.08 3.40 -6.85
C ASP A 228 -7.69 3.63 -6.22
N ARG A 229 -7.48 3.12 -5.01
CA ARG A 229 -6.18 3.15 -4.32
C ARG A 229 -5.09 2.44 -5.15
N LEU A 230 -5.33 1.20 -5.55
CA LEU A 230 -4.37 0.44 -6.35
C LEU A 230 -4.20 1.04 -7.75
N TRP A 231 -5.29 1.48 -8.38
CA TRP A 231 -5.29 2.12 -9.69
C TRP A 231 -4.42 3.38 -9.73
N ARG A 232 -4.37 4.15 -8.64
CA ARG A 232 -3.53 5.35 -8.50
C ARG A 232 -2.08 5.05 -8.10
N GLY A 233 -1.70 3.78 -7.99
CA GLY A 233 -0.33 3.39 -7.61
C GLY A 233 -0.07 3.30 -6.12
N ASN A 234 -1.10 3.41 -5.27
CA ASN A 234 -0.91 3.35 -3.82
C ASN A 234 -0.95 1.88 -3.33
N THR A 235 0.21 1.35 -2.95
CA THR A 235 0.36 -0.02 -2.45
C THR A 235 0.19 -0.18 -0.94
N SER A 236 -0.34 0.84 -0.25
CA SER A 236 -0.56 0.79 1.21
C SER A 236 -1.49 -0.37 1.57
N GLY A 237 -1.09 -1.18 2.54
CA GLY A 237 -1.82 -2.39 2.96
C GLY A 237 -1.36 -3.69 2.30
N TYR A 238 -0.25 -3.67 1.54
CA TYR A 238 0.40 -4.86 0.98
C TYR A 238 1.85 -4.96 1.45
N ASP A 239 2.32 -6.18 1.72
CA ASP A 239 3.68 -6.43 2.23
C ASP A 239 4.74 -6.23 1.14
N SER A 240 4.33 -6.29 -0.13
CA SER A 240 5.21 -5.97 -1.26
C SER A 240 4.48 -5.33 -2.45
N GLN A 241 5.23 -4.56 -3.24
CA GLN A 241 4.75 -3.99 -4.51
C GLN A 241 4.25 -5.07 -5.48
N SER A 242 4.90 -6.24 -5.52
CA SER A 242 4.47 -7.34 -6.39
C SER A 242 3.14 -7.97 -5.94
N GLU A 243 2.80 -7.85 -4.66
CA GLU A 243 1.51 -8.29 -4.09
C GLU A 243 0.40 -7.28 -4.40
N ALA A 244 0.72 -5.98 -4.39
CA ALA A 244 -0.18 -4.93 -4.86
C ALA A 244 -0.47 -5.05 -6.37
N ASP A 245 0.55 -5.32 -7.19
CA ASP A 245 0.42 -5.61 -8.62
C ASP A 245 -0.56 -6.77 -8.85
N MET A 246 -0.39 -7.87 -8.09
CA MET A 246 -1.27 -9.04 -8.16
C MET A 246 -2.70 -8.69 -7.76
N ALA A 247 -2.88 -7.93 -6.68
CA ALA A 247 -4.20 -7.53 -6.22
C ALA A 247 -4.95 -6.65 -7.24
N LEU A 248 -4.25 -5.72 -7.91
CA LEU A 248 -4.86 -4.95 -8.99
C LEU A 248 -5.19 -5.84 -10.18
N CYS A 249 -4.30 -6.76 -10.55
CA CYS A 249 -4.56 -7.71 -11.63
C CYS A 249 -5.77 -8.61 -11.37
N CYS A 250 -5.99 -9.07 -10.14
CA CYS A 250 -7.19 -9.85 -9.80
C CYS A 250 -8.47 -9.02 -9.90
N LEU A 251 -8.43 -7.73 -9.51
CA LEU A 251 -9.57 -6.83 -9.70
C LEU A 251 -9.85 -6.58 -11.19
N LEU A 252 -8.80 -6.35 -11.98
CA LEU A 252 -8.94 -6.19 -13.43
C LEU A 252 -9.46 -7.47 -14.09
N ALA A 253 -8.98 -8.64 -13.67
CA ALA A 253 -9.44 -9.93 -14.18
C ALA A 253 -10.96 -10.09 -14.03
N PHE A 254 -11.49 -9.76 -12.84
CA PHE A 254 -12.92 -9.77 -12.57
C PHE A 254 -13.68 -8.84 -13.53
N TRP A 255 -13.27 -7.57 -13.64
CA TRP A 255 -14.00 -6.57 -14.42
C TRP A 255 -13.92 -6.78 -15.93
N THR A 256 -12.79 -7.25 -16.46
CA THR A 256 -12.57 -7.45 -17.91
C THR A 256 -12.96 -8.86 -18.39
N GLY A 257 -13.55 -9.69 -17.53
CA GLY A 257 -13.88 -11.08 -17.89
C GLY A 257 -12.64 -11.93 -18.25
N GLY A 258 -11.50 -11.65 -17.63
CA GLY A 258 -10.23 -12.33 -17.91
C GLY A 258 -9.60 -12.03 -19.27
N ASN A 259 -10.03 -10.97 -19.98
CA ASN A 259 -9.40 -10.54 -21.21
C ASN A 259 -7.98 -9.98 -20.95
N GLN A 260 -6.97 -10.83 -21.12
CA GLN A 260 -5.57 -10.51 -20.84
C GLN A 260 -5.06 -9.24 -21.55
N LEU A 261 -5.48 -8.98 -22.80
CA LEU A 261 -5.06 -7.79 -23.56
C LEU A 261 -5.69 -6.51 -23.01
N GLN A 262 -6.95 -6.59 -22.57
CA GLN A 262 -7.64 -5.48 -21.93
C GLN A 262 -7.06 -5.21 -20.54
N MET A 263 -6.77 -6.27 -19.77
CA MET A 263 -6.11 -6.15 -18.46
C MET A 263 -4.72 -5.51 -18.57
N ASP A 264 -3.90 -5.92 -19.55
CA ASP A 264 -2.57 -5.31 -19.77
C ASP A 264 -2.69 -3.82 -20.14
N ARG A 265 -3.61 -3.48 -21.06
CA ARG A 265 -3.88 -2.09 -21.44
C ARG A 265 -4.32 -1.24 -20.26
N LEU A 266 -5.19 -1.76 -19.39
CA LEU A 266 -5.67 -1.07 -18.20
C LEU A 266 -4.58 -0.98 -17.12
N PHE A 267 -3.81 -2.04 -16.89
CA PHE A 267 -2.72 -2.02 -15.92
C PHE A 267 -1.65 -1.00 -16.30
N ARG A 268 -1.34 -0.85 -17.60
CA ARG A 268 -0.42 0.18 -18.10
C ARG A 268 -0.91 1.61 -17.90
N GLN A 269 -2.21 1.82 -17.71
CA GLN A 269 -2.80 3.12 -17.37
C GLN A 269 -2.88 3.36 -15.85
N SER A 270 -2.55 2.34 -15.05
CA SER A 270 -2.52 2.46 -13.60
C SER A 270 -1.20 3.06 -13.11
N GLY A 271 -1.21 3.66 -11.92
CA GLY A 271 -0.02 4.16 -11.25
C GLY A 271 0.91 3.08 -10.70
N LEU A 272 0.60 1.79 -10.88
CA LEU A 272 1.49 0.68 -10.51
C LEU A 272 2.45 0.27 -11.64
N ILE A 273 2.27 0.81 -12.85
CA ILE A 273 3.12 0.48 -13.99
C ILE A 273 4.58 0.84 -13.71
N ARG A 274 5.49 -0.06 -14.11
CA ARG A 274 6.93 0.04 -13.87
C ARG A 274 7.70 -0.70 -14.95
N GLY A 275 8.97 -0.35 -15.18
CA GLY A 275 9.82 -1.04 -16.16
C GLY A 275 9.90 -2.56 -15.96
N LYS A 276 9.78 -3.01 -14.69
CA LYS A 276 9.70 -4.43 -14.34
C LYS A 276 8.51 -5.16 -15.00
N TRP A 277 7.45 -4.47 -15.36
CA TRP A 277 6.29 -5.07 -16.02
C TRP A 277 6.67 -5.76 -17.33
N ASP A 278 7.58 -5.16 -18.09
CA ASP A 278 8.07 -5.66 -19.38
C ASP A 278 9.38 -6.45 -19.28
N ASP A 279 9.94 -6.60 -18.07
CA ASP A 279 11.16 -7.37 -17.85
C ASP A 279 10.89 -8.87 -18.01
N VAL A 280 11.75 -9.55 -18.78
CA VAL A 280 11.74 -11.01 -18.93
C VAL A 280 12.24 -11.65 -17.64
N HIS A 281 11.33 -12.27 -16.90
CA HIS A 281 11.60 -12.83 -15.57
C HIS A 281 11.56 -14.36 -15.51
N HIS A 282 11.15 -15.00 -16.61
CA HIS A 282 10.91 -16.43 -16.64
C HIS A 282 11.76 -17.14 -17.70
N ALA A 283 12.15 -18.39 -17.40
CA ALA A 283 13.01 -19.19 -18.27
C ALA A 283 12.37 -19.54 -19.63
N ASP A 284 11.06 -19.34 -19.76
CA ASP A 284 10.28 -19.50 -21.00
C ASP A 284 10.25 -18.24 -21.87
N GLY A 285 10.86 -17.13 -21.42
CA GLY A 285 10.90 -15.86 -22.13
C GLY A 285 9.73 -14.92 -21.81
N SER A 286 8.80 -15.32 -20.92
CA SER A 286 7.67 -14.48 -20.54
C SER A 286 8.10 -13.32 -19.63
N THR A 287 7.42 -12.19 -19.79
CA THR A 287 7.58 -11.01 -18.94
C THR A 287 6.93 -11.22 -17.56
N TYR A 288 7.33 -10.41 -16.59
CA TYR A 288 6.70 -10.41 -15.27
C TYR A 288 5.21 -10.03 -15.34
N GLY A 289 4.85 -9.06 -16.18
CA GLY A 289 3.46 -8.65 -16.41
C GLY A 289 2.61 -9.80 -16.97
N GLU A 290 3.08 -10.47 -18.03
CA GLU A 290 2.39 -11.60 -18.64
C GLU A 290 2.08 -12.72 -17.62
N LYS A 291 3.07 -13.09 -16.79
CA LYS A 291 2.87 -14.12 -15.75
C LYS A 291 2.01 -13.67 -14.59
N THR A 292 1.99 -12.38 -14.28
CA THR A 292 1.12 -11.82 -13.25
C THR A 292 -0.33 -11.83 -13.71
N LEU A 293 -0.59 -11.47 -14.96
CA LEU A 293 -1.92 -11.53 -15.59
C LEU A 293 -2.43 -12.97 -15.71
N GLU A 294 -1.60 -13.91 -16.17
CA GLU A 294 -1.96 -15.33 -16.25
C GLU A 294 -2.37 -15.89 -14.89
N ARG A 295 -1.64 -15.54 -13.83
CA ARG A 295 -1.94 -15.96 -12.45
C ARG A 295 -3.22 -15.33 -11.92
N ALA A 296 -3.44 -14.04 -12.19
CA ALA A 296 -4.66 -13.35 -11.77
C ALA A 296 -5.90 -13.95 -12.42
N ILE A 297 -5.86 -14.27 -13.72
CA ILE A 297 -6.94 -14.96 -14.43
C ILE A 297 -7.19 -16.34 -13.82
N ALA A 298 -6.13 -17.11 -13.53
CA ALA A 298 -6.26 -18.45 -12.94
C ALA A 298 -6.73 -18.46 -11.48
N THR A 299 -6.60 -17.34 -10.76
CA THR A 299 -6.98 -17.21 -9.34
C THR A 299 -8.37 -16.59 -9.16
N THR A 300 -8.95 -16.04 -10.23
CA THR A 300 -10.25 -15.36 -10.19
C THR A 300 -11.34 -16.32 -10.64
N ASP A 301 -12.22 -16.73 -9.73
CA ASP A 301 -13.27 -17.73 -9.99
C ASP A 301 -14.59 -17.12 -10.52
N ASP A 302 -14.77 -15.80 -10.36
CA ASP A 302 -15.97 -15.06 -10.78
C ASP A 302 -15.60 -13.90 -11.74
N PHE A 303 -16.43 -13.65 -12.75
CA PHE A 303 -16.21 -12.60 -13.75
C PHE A 303 -17.43 -11.70 -13.90
N TYR A 304 -17.18 -10.41 -14.16
CA TYR A 304 -18.23 -9.46 -14.46
C TYR A 304 -18.83 -9.76 -15.85
N GLU A 305 -20.07 -10.23 -15.88
CA GLU A 305 -20.87 -10.28 -17.09
C GLU A 305 -21.74 -9.02 -17.16
N PRO A 306 -21.53 -8.12 -18.15
CA PRO A 306 -22.39 -6.97 -18.31
C PRO A 306 -23.81 -7.46 -18.64
N THR A 307 -24.77 -7.16 -17.76
CA THR A 307 -26.18 -7.34 -18.09
C THR A 307 -26.46 -6.46 -19.30
N THR A 308 -26.71 -7.10 -20.45
CA THR A 308 -27.07 -6.41 -21.68
C THR A 308 -28.40 -5.70 -21.48
N SER A 309 -28.35 -4.45 -21.03
CA SER A 309 -29.49 -3.54 -21.11
C SER A 309 -29.67 -3.24 -22.59
N THR A 310 -30.46 -4.09 -23.24
CA THR A 310 -30.90 -3.90 -24.61
C THR A 310 -31.70 -2.61 -24.63
N VAL A 311 -31.10 -1.59 -25.24
CA VAL A 311 -31.78 -0.37 -25.67
C VAL A 311 -32.79 -0.77 -26.74
N GLU A 312 -34.01 -1.12 -26.34
CA GLU A 312 -35.15 -1.17 -27.27
C GLU A 312 -35.83 0.21 -27.28
N THR A 313 -35.67 0.86 -28.43
CA THR A 313 -36.32 2.12 -28.78
C THR A 313 -37.76 1.86 -29.24
N SER A 314 -38.70 2.60 -28.65
CA SER A 314 -40.05 2.98 -29.14
C SER A 314 -41.12 1.90 -29.35
N VAL A 315 -42.30 2.07 -28.73
CA VAL A 315 -43.51 2.63 -29.38
C VAL A 315 -44.60 3.01 -28.36
N ASP A 316 -45.36 4.06 -28.72
CA ASP A 316 -46.45 4.73 -28.04
C ASP A 316 -47.57 3.84 -27.45
N ALA A 317 -48.16 4.29 -26.33
CA ALA A 317 -49.62 4.39 -26.18
C ALA A 317 -50.00 5.34 -25.05
N ALA A 318 -50.94 6.23 -25.35
CA ALA A 318 -51.40 7.35 -24.56
C ALA A 318 -52.43 6.99 -23.47
N ASP A 319 -52.55 7.93 -22.52
CA ASP A 319 -53.77 8.39 -21.85
C ASP A 319 -54.40 7.48 -20.77
N THR A 320 -54.43 7.93 -19.51
CA THR A 320 -55.62 8.55 -18.90
C THR A 320 -55.33 9.10 -17.49
N ASP A 321 -55.62 10.39 -17.37
CA ASP A 321 -56.05 11.27 -16.27
C ASP A 321 -56.45 10.72 -14.87
N THR A 322 -56.48 11.68 -13.93
CA THR A 322 -57.01 11.77 -12.55
C THR A 322 -56.03 11.39 -11.43
N GLY A 323 -55.65 12.25 -10.49
CA GLY A 323 -56.15 13.55 -10.06
C GLY A 323 -56.54 13.49 -8.58
N THR A 324 -55.70 14.01 -7.67
CA THR A 324 -56.13 14.67 -6.42
C THR A 324 -54.93 15.31 -5.72
N ALA A 325 -54.96 16.64 -5.65
CA ALA A 325 -54.22 17.43 -4.69
C ALA A 325 -55.05 17.58 -3.41
N SER A 326 -54.41 17.58 -2.24
CA SER A 326 -54.89 18.31 -1.06
C SER A 326 -53.73 18.80 -0.22
N THR A 327 -53.84 20.06 0.17
CA THR A 327 -52.84 20.95 0.76
C THR A 327 -52.99 21.04 2.29
N LEU A 328 -51.94 21.57 2.96
CA LEU A 328 -51.86 22.20 4.31
C LEU A 328 -51.65 21.22 5.49
N GLU A 329 -50.81 21.44 6.50
CA GLU A 329 -50.10 22.64 7.00
C GLU A 329 -48.95 22.23 7.96
N SER A 330 -48.03 23.17 8.14
CA SER A 330 -46.80 23.26 8.94
C SER A 330 -46.66 22.51 10.29
N GLY A 331 -45.43 22.06 10.55
CA GLY A 331 -44.90 21.77 11.88
C GLY A 331 -43.38 21.53 11.81
N ILE A 332 -42.60 22.60 12.01
CA ILE A 332 -41.13 22.56 12.10
C ILE A 332 -40.73 21.80 13.36
N VAL A 333 -40.04 20.67 13.22
CA VAL A 333 -39.20 20.07 14.28
C VAL A 333 -37.92 19.54 13.62
N GLU A 334 -36.79 20.16 13.95
CA GLU A 334 -35.44 19.63 13.72
C GLU A 334 -35.29 18.28 14.45
N GLN A 335 -35.37 17.18 13.71
CA GLN A 335 -34.74 15.90 14.08
C GLN A 335 -34.38 15.18 12.78
N GLY A 336 -33.12 15.31 12.35
CA GLY A 336 -32.66 14.79 11.07
C GLY A 336 -31.15 14.65 11.00
N SER A 337 -30.55 13.94 11.95
CA SER A 337 -29.19 13.40 11.80
C SER A 337 -28.97 12.13 12.63
N GLU A 338 -29.61 12.01 13.80
CA GLU A 338 -29.42 10.84 14.68
C GLU A 338 -30.06 9.53 14.17
N GLY A 339 -31.08 9.60 13.32
CA GLY A 339 -31.78 8.40 12.81
C GLY A 339 -31.05 7.70 11.65
N VAL A 340 -30.36 8.46 10.79
CA VAL A 340 -29.63 7.92 9.64
C VAL A 340 -28.33 7.28 10.09
N ASP A 341 -27.62 7.91 11.03
CA ASP A 341 -26.40 7.36 11.63
C ASP A 341 -26.68 6.06 12.40
N ARG A 342 -27.84 5.97 13.07
CA ARG A 342 -28.22 4.76 13.82
C ARG A 342 -28.61 3.60 12.90
N VAL A 343 -29.39 3.84 11.86
CA VAL A 343 -29.75 2.81 10.87
C VAL A 343 -28.50 2.34 10.10
N TYR A 344 -27.60 3.27 9.75
CA TYR A 344 -26.32 2.95 9.13
C TYR A 344 -25.39 2.15 10.05
N LEU A 345 -25.34 2.47 11.35
CA LEU A 345 -24.58 1.70 12.34
C LEU A 345 -25.17 0.30 12.57
N GLU A 346 -26.50 0.18 12.58
CA GLU A 346 -27.20 -1.11 12.73
C GLU A 346 -26.94 -2.01 11.51
N GLU A 347 -27.09 -1.49 10.28
CA GLU A 347 -26.77 -2.25 9.05
C GLU A 347 -25.30 -2.65 8.97
N LYS A 348 -24.37 -1.78 9.41
CA LYS A 348 -22.95 -2.09 9.42
C LYS A 348 -22.61 -3.14 10.48
N ASN A 349 -23.29 -3.14 11.62
CA ASN A 349 -23.09 -4.17 12.65
C ASN A 349 -23.61 -5.53 12.16
N ASP A 350 -24.76 -5.59 11.48
CA ASP A 350 -25.29 -6.83 10.90
C ASP A 350 -24.34 -7.41 9.82
N LEU A 351 -23.75 -6.53 9.02
CA LEU A 351 -22.78 -6.92 7.99
C LEU A 351 -21.44 -7.38 8.59
N LEU A 352 -21.02 -6.76 9.70
CA LEU A 352 -19.85 -7.19 10.46
C LEU A 352 -20.09 -8.53 11.17
N GLU A 353 -21.28 -8.77 11.72
CA GLU A 353 -21.64 -10.07 12.32
C GLU A 353 -21.63 -11.18 11.26
N THR A 354 -22.24 -10.94 10.10
CA THR A 354 -22.21 -11.89 8.97
C THR A 354 -20.77 -12.18 8.54
N ARG A 355 -19.92 -11.16 8.47
CA ARG A 355 -18.52 -11.34 8.10
C ARG A 355 -17.70 -12.08 9.18
N ILE A 356 -18.03 -11.89 10.45
CA ILE A 356 -17.43 -12.65 11.56
C ILE A 356 -17.80 -14.12 11.43
N ASP A 357 -19.08 -14.45 11.18
CA ASP A 357 -19.53 -15.83 11.00
C ASP A 357 -18.83 -16.53 9.83
N GLU A 358 -18.68 -15.83 8.68
CA GLU A 358 -17.93 -16.34 7.54
C GLU A 358 -16.45 -16.59 7.86
N LEU A 359 -15.82 -15.69 8.61
CA LEU A 359 -14.42 -15.83 9.02
C LEU A 359 -14.25 -16.96 10.03
N GLU A 360 -15.20 -17.13 10.96
CA GLU A 360 -15.20 -18.25 11.90
C GLU A 360 -15.36 -19.59 11.18
N GLN A 361 -16.23 -19.65 10.16
CA GLN A 361 -16.38 -20.84 9.33
C GLN A 361 -15.12 -21.14 8.53
N THR A 362 -14.49 -20.11 7.94
CA THR A 362 -13.21 -20.27 7.22
C THR A 362 -12.10 -20.78 8.16
N ILE A 363 -12.03 -20.25 9.39
CA ILE A 363 -11.06 -20.71 10.40
C ILE A 363 -11.34 -22.16 10.80
N ALA A 364 -12.60 -22.57 10.91
CA ALA A 364 -12.98 -23.95 11.19
C ALA A 364 -12.52 -24.89 10.06
N ASP A 365 -12.82 -24.53 8.80
CA ASP A 365 -12.41 -25.32 7.63
C ASP A 365 -10.89 -25.44 7.52
N GLN A 366 -10.16 -24.36 7.79
CA GLN A 366 -8.69 -24.37 7.82
C GLN A 366 -8.14 -25.26 8.95
N ARG A 367 -8.78 -25.28 10.13
CA ARG A 367 -8.38 -26.17 11.24
C ARG A 367 -8.58 -27.63 10.86
N ASP A 368 -9.69 -27.97 10.24
CA ASP A 368 -9.97 -29.33 9.76
C ASP A 368 -8.95 -29.75 8.69
N GLN A 369 -8.61 -28.85 7.77
CA GLN A 369 -7.57 -29.11 6.76
C GLN A 369 -6.19 -29.32 7.40
N ILE A 370 -5.82 -28.53 8.41
CA ILE A 370 -4.57 -28.70 9.15
C ILE A 370 -4.55 -30.05 9.87
N GLU A 371 -5.66 -30.47 10.48
CA GLU A 371 -5.76 -31.78 11.13
C GLU A 371 -5.61 -32.93 10.13
N GLN A 372 -6.26 -32.83 8.96
CA GLN A 372 -6.16 -33.80 7.88
C GLN A 372 -4.71 -33.93 7.39
N LEU A 373 -4.06 -32.80 7.06
CA LEU A 373 -2.66 -32.76 6.62
C LEU A 373 -1.70 -33.27 7.70
N THR A 374 -1.99 -33.00 8.97
CA THR A 374 -1.18 -33.50 10.09
C THR A 374 -1.28 -35.02 10.19
N THR A 375 -2.49 -35.57 10.05
CA THR A 375 -2.75 -37.01 10.02
C THR A 375 -2.05 -37.67 8.84
N GLU A 376 -2.17 -37.11 7.64
CA GLU A 376 -1.51 -37.61 6.43
C GLU A 376 0.02 -37.60 6.60
N ARG A 377 0.59 -36.51 7.13
CA ARG A 377 2.03 -36.42 7.42
C ARG A 377 2.47 -37.48 8.42
N GLN A 378 1.66 -37.79 9.43
CA GLN A 378 1.96 -38.84 10.40
C GLN A 378 1.92 -40.23 9.76
N GLN A 379 0.94 -40.50 8.89
CA GLN A 379 0.87 -41.75 8.13
C GLN A 379 2.06 -41.92 7.21
N LEU A 380 2.41 -40.88 6.44
CA LEU A 380 3.58 -40.91 5.55
C LEU A 380 4.87 -41.13 6.34
N ARG A 381 5.02 -40.52 7.51
CA ARG A 381 6.18 -40.78 8.39
C ARG A 381 6.23 -42.23 8.85
N SER A 382 5.11 -42.82 9.26
CA SER A 382 5.06 -44.24 9.66
C SER A 382 5.38 -45.17 8.50
N ILE A 383 4.98 -44.84 7.27
CA ILE A 383 5.33 -45.62 6.08
C ILE A 383 6.83 -45.54 5.81
N VAL A 384 7.42 -44.35 5.91
CA VAL A 384 8.87 -44.17 5.75
C VAL A 384 9.64 -44.96 6.80
N GLU A 385 9.21 -44.90 8.07
CA GLU A 385 9.84 -45.63 9.18
C GLU A 385 9.75 -47.16 8.97
N GLN A 386 8.60 -47.67 8.53
CA GLN A 386 8.46 -49.09 8.17
C GLN A 386 9.36 -49.50 6.99
N GLN A 387 9.52 -48.64 5.99
CA GLN A 387 10.42 -48.90 4.87
C GLN A 387 11.89 -48.83 5.29
N GLU A 388 12.24 -47.97 6.23
CA GLU A 388 13.59 -47.91 6.82
C GLU A 388 13.89 -49.17 7.64
N ASP A 389 12.94 -49.64 8.45
CA ASP A 389 13.05 -50.90 9.22
C ASP A 389 13.15 -52.13 8.30
N ASP A 390 12.32 -52.21 7.24
CA ASP A 390 12.38 -53.28 6.23
C ASP A 390 13.73 -53.27 5.48
N LEU A 391 14.28 -52.09 5.23
CA LEU A 391 15.61 -51.94 4.63
C LEU A 391 16.73 -52.33 5.61
N GLU A 392 16.54 -52.15 6.91
CA GLU A 392 17.51 -52.51 7.94
C GLU A 392 17.50 -54.03 8.21
N ASP A 393 16.33 -54.67 8.23
CA ASP A 393 16.15 -56.13 8.42
C ASP A 393 16.61 -56.96 7.20
N THR A 394 16.67 -56.35 6.01
CA THR A 394 17.33 -56.96 4.83
C THR A 394 18.86 -56.84 4.85
N THR A 395 19.43 -56.16 5.85
CA THR A 395 20.88 -55.92 6.00
C THR A 395 21.46 -56.47 7.32
N GLU A 396 21.31 -57.77 7.60
CA GLU A 396 22.27 -58.53 8.44
C GLU A 396 22.44 -59.98 7.96
N PRO A 397 23.63 -60.60 8.10
CA PRO A 397 24.70 -60.54 7.13
C PRO A 397 24.79 -61.81 6.27
N SER A 398 24.67 -61.68 4.94
CA SER A 398 25.29 -62.64 4.03
C SER A 398 26.65 -62.09 3.61
N SER A 399 27.70 -62.67 4.19
CA SER A 399 29.10 -62.46 3.80
C SER A 399 29.25 -62.37 2.27
N GLU A 400 30.01 -61.37 1.81
CA GLU A 400 30.61 -61.20 0.45
C GLU A 400 30.08 -60.10 -0.48
N LYS A 401 29.40 -59.02 -0.04
CA LYS A 401 29.03 -57.91 -0.95
C LYS A 401 29.22 -56.47 -0.43
N ASP A 402 30.25 -56.22 0.37
CA ASP A 402 30.42 -54.90 1.05
C ASP A 402 31.16 -53.80 0.26
N GLU A 403 31.60 -54.02 -0.99
CA GLU A 403 32.32 -52.96 -1.74
C GLU A 403 31.43 -52.16 -2.72
N GLU A 404 30.32 -52.70 -3.23
CA GLU A 404 29.50 -52.01 -4.25
C GLU A 404 28.37 -51.14 -3.66
N THR A 405 27.83 -51.49 -2.49
CA THR A 405 26.67 -50.81 -1.89
C THR A 405 27.03 -49.47 -1.22
N SER A 406 28.26 -49.35 -0.71
CA SER A 406 28.83 -48.11 -0.16
C SER A 406 28.94 -47.01 -1.24
N SER A 407 29.23 -47.39 -2.48
CA SER A 407 29.33 -46.49 -3.63
C SER A 407 28.00 -45.85 -4.01
N LEU A 408 26.90 -46.62 -3.93
CA LEU A 408 25.56 -46.15 -4.29
C LEU A 408 24.95 -45.23 -3.23
N ARG A 409 25.10 -45.54 -1.93
CA ARG A 409 24.66 -44.65 -0.84
C ARG A 409 25.38 -43.30 -0.87
N THR A 410 26.68 -43.30 -1.14
CA THR A 410 27.47 -42.07 -1.29
C THR A 410 27.05 -41.23 -2.50
N ARG A 411 26.54 -41.87 -3.56
CA ARG A 411 26.10 -41.20 -4.78
C ARG A 411 24.69 -40.61 -4.64
N MET A 412 23.79 -41.27 -3.91
CA MET A 412 22.45 -40.75 -3.59
C MET A 412 22.48 -39.58 -2.60
N GLN A 413 23.34 -39.61 -1.58
CA GLN A 413 23.50 -38.48 -0.65
C GLN A 413 24.03 -37.19 -1.32
N ARG A 414 24.75 -37.31 -2.44
CA ARG A 414 25.19 -36.14 -3.22
C ARG A 414 24.10 -35.53 -4.10
N LEU A 415 23.06 -36.29 -4.44
CA LEU A 415 21.95 -35.80 -5.26
C LEU A 415 20.93 -35.02 -4.41
N TRP A 416 20.73 -35.41 -3.15
CA TRP A 416 19.83 -34.71 -2.23
C TRP A 416 20.38 -33.42 -1.62
N ARG A 417 21.69 -33.18 -1.70
CA ARG A 417 22.33 -31.94 -1.21
C ARG A 417 22.40 -30.82 -2.27
N ARG A 418 21.76 -31.01 -3.43
CA ARG A 418 21.94 -30.14 -4.60
C ARG A 418 20.63 -29.72 -5.28
N SER A 419 19.49 -29.87 -4.61
CA SER A 419 18.20 -29.29 -5.01
C SER A 419 17.71 -28.32 -3.94
#